data_AF-A0A7V3UHI3-F1
#
_entry.id   AF-A0A7V3UHI3-F1
#
_cell.length_a   1.000
_cell.length_b   1.000
_cell.length_c   1.000
_cell.angle_alpha   90.00
_cell.angle_beta   90.00
_cell.angle_gamma   90.00
#
_symmetry.space_group_name_H-M   'P 1'
#
loop_
_entity.id
_entity.type
_entity.pdbx_description
1 polymer ?
#
loop_
_entity_poly.entity_id
_entity_poly.type
_entity_poly.pdbx_seq_one_letter_code
_entity_poly.pdbx_strand_id
1 'polypeptide(L)'
;MTSDKPKRMVSLPEDLEGLTEKQIHKLGVTFILQFYGSIKTARLHEFRNPAVEKLVEKLCSTIIFLQSKTGDFSLQLSTDYLFLNGIRLPVDAESFMGYDFIVNLMKSYRIGGLTFCGGLNP
;
A
#
# COMPACT_ATOMS: atom_id res chain seq x y z
N MET A 1 25.79 -11.66 37.12
CA MET A 1 24.30 -11.74 37.05
C MET A 1 23.81 -10.34 36.72
N THR A 2 23.18 -10.00 35.61
CA THR A 2 22.53 -10.74 34.54
C THR A 2 22.52 -9.80 33.33
N SER A 3 22.92 -10.32 32.16
CA SER A 3 22.88 -9.62 30.87
C SER A 3 21.43 -9.31 30.50
N ASP A 4 21.15 -8.03 30.29
CA ASP A 4 19.89 -7.54 29.73
C ASP A 4 19.89 -7.83 28.22
N LYS A 5 19.07 -8.79 27.79
CA LYS A 5 18.93 -9.17 26.38
C LYS A 5 17.90 -8.25 25.72
N PRO A 6 18.19 -7.68 24.54
CA PRO A 6 17.25 -6.78 23.88
C PRO A 6 15.98 -7.51 23.43
N LYS A 7 14.85 -6.79 23.55
CA LYS A 7 13.49 -7.20 23.16
C LYS A 7 13.47 -7.76 21.75
N ARG A 8 12.73 -8.87 21.60
CA ARG A 8 12.50 -9.65 20.37
C ARG A 8 12.35 -8.76 19.14
N MET A 9 13.29 -8.92 18.21
CA MET A 9 13.17 -8.50 16.83
C MET A 9 11.99 -9.28 16.23
N VAL A 10 10.92 -8.58 15.89
CA VAL A 10 9.84 -9.16 15.08
C VAL A 10 10.51 -9.54 13.77
N SER A 11 10.64 -10.85 13.50
CA SER A 11 11.12 -11.33 12.22
C SER A 11 10.19 -10.79 11.15
N LEU A 12 10.76 -10.06 10.19
CA LEU A 12 10.04 -9.63 8.99
C LEU A 12 9.40 -10.88 8.35
N PRO A 13 8.15 -10.80 7.87
CA PRO A 13 7.51 -11.89 7.14
C PRO A 13 8.41 -12.39 6.00
N GLU A 14 8.49 -13.71 5.80
CA GLU A 14 9.38 -14.40 4.84
C GLU A 14 9.13 -13.98 3.36
N ASP A 15 8.04 -13.27 3.10
CA ASP A 15 7.54 -12.77 1.82
C ASP A 15 8.12 -11.40 1.37
N LEU A 16 9.21 -10.94 2.00
CA LEU A 16 9.86 -9.65 1.70
C LEU A 16 11.36 -9.77 1.40
N GLU A 17 11.80 -10.84 0.74
CA GLU A 17 13.19 -10.97 0.27
C GLU A 17 13.54 -9.86 -0.75
N GLY A 18 14.08 -8.74 -0.27
CA GLY A 18 14.70 -7.71 -1.13
C GLY A 18 14.42 -6.25 -0.78
N LEU A 19 13.51 -5.96 0.17
CA LEU A 19 13.20 -4.59 0.60
C LEU A 19 13.36 -4.42 2.11
N THR A 20 13.99 -3.32 2.50
CA THR A 20 14.00 -2.84 3.89
C THR A 20 12.64 -2.30 4.29
N GLU A 21 12.31 -2.31 5.58
CA GLU A 21 11.09 -1.70 6.14
C GLU A 21 10.92 -0.24 5.69
N LYS A 22 12.02 0.53 5.65
CA LYS A 22 12.01 1.92 5.16
C LYS A 22 11.59 2.02 3.68
N GLN A 23 12.02 1.08 2.83
CA GLN A 23 11.60 1.04 1.44
C GLN A 23 10.12 0.66 1.33
N ILE A 24 9.65 -0.28 2.14
CA ILE A 24 8.24 -0.69 2.21
C ILE A 24 7.35 0.47 2.64
N HIS A 25 7.74 1.23 3.65
CA HIS A 25 7.04 2.44 4.07
C HIS A 25 6.93 3.45 2.92
N LYS A 26 8.06 3.74 2.25
CA LYS A 26 8.07 4.69 1.14
C LYS A 26 7.18 4.24 -0.02
N LEU A 27 7.25 2.96 -0.40
CA LEU A 27 6.45 2.40 -1.48
C LEU A 27 4.98 2.31 -1.12
N GLY A 28 4.66 1.91 0.11
CA GLY A 28 3.29 1.86 0.63
C GLY A 28 2.63 3.24 0.65
N VAL A 29 3.33 4.26 1.17
CA VAL A 29 2.83 5.65 1.13
C VAL A 29 2.62 6.12 -0.32
N THR A 30 3.59 5.82 -1.19
CA THR A 30 3.49 6.15 -2.62
C THR A 30 2.26 5.49 -3.27
N PHE A 31 2.03 4.21 -2.98
CA PHE A 31 0.89 3.44 -3.44
C PHE A 31 -0.44 4.04 -2.94
N ILE A 32 -0.54 4.36 -1.64
CA ILE A 32 -1.75 4.97 -1.05
C ILE A 32 -2.08 6.31 -1.70
N LEU A 33 -1.09 7.18 -1.88
CA LEU A 33 -1.30 8.48 -2.51
C LEU A 33 -1.74 8.36 -3.97
N GLN A 34 -1.14 7.43 -4.72
CA GLN A 34 -1.53 7.17 -6.10
C GLN A 34 -2.92 6.55 -6.20
N PHE A 35 -3.27 5.65 -5.27
CA PHE A 35 -4.58 5.02 -5.25
C PHE A 35 -5.69 6.03 -4.93
N TYR A 36 -5.47 6.84 -3.89
CA TYR A 36 -6.32 7.98 -3.55
C TYR A 36 -6.49 8.93 -4.75
N GLY A 37 -5.38 9.37 -5.36
CA GLY A 37 -5.41 10.28 -6.50
C GLY A 37 -6.16 9.71 -7.70
N SER A 38 -5.97 8.42 -7.99
CA SER A 38 -6.63 7.72 -9.09
C SER A 38 -8.15 7.65 -8.87
N ILE A 39 -8.59 7.24 -7.68
CA ILE A 39 -10.03 7.15 -7.35
C ILE A 39 -10.67 8.53 -7.40
N LYS A 40 -10.03 9.55 -6.80
CA LYS A 40 -10.57 10.91 -6.77
C LYS A 40 -10.72 11.46 -8.19
N THR A 41 -9.71 11.28 -9.04
CA THR A 41 -9.73 11.79 -10.41
C THR A 41 -10.74 11.03 -11.27
N ALA A 42 -10.82 9.71 -11.12
CA ALA A 42 -11.81 8.88 -11.83
C ALA A 42 -13.27 9.21 -11.44
N ARG A 43 -13.50 9.77 -10.24
CA ARG A 43 -14.83 10.27 -9.85
C ARG A 43 -15.19 11.63 -10.46
N LEU A 44 -14.19 12.42 -10.87
CA LEU A 44 -14.38 13.76 -11.42
C LEU A 44 -14.46 13.78 -12.95
N HIS A 45 -13.90 12.76 -13.60
CA HIS A 45 -13.77 12.69 -15.04
C HIS A 45 -14.30 11.38 -15.61
N GLU A 46 -14.63 11.38 -16.89
CA GLU A 46 -14.97 10.15 -17.61
C GLU A 46 -13.78 9.19 -17.71
N PHE A 47 -14.07 7.90 -17.87
CA PHE A 47 -13.09 6.81 -17.87
C PHE A 47 -11.96 6.95 -18.91
N ARG A 48 -12.17 7.71 -19.98
CA ARG A 48 -11.18 7.96 -21.06
C ARG A 48 -10.51 9.33 -20.96
N ASN A 49 -10.59 9.98 -19.80
CA ASN A 49 -9.87 11.23 -19.61
C ASN A 49 -8.35 10.94 -19.48
N PRO A 50 -7.49 11.61 -20.27
CA PRO A 50 -6.04 11.39 -20.22
C PRO A 50 -5.42 11.57 -18.82
N ALA A 51 -6.02 12.39 -17.95
CA ALA A 51 -5.57 12.55 -16.57
C ALA A 51 -5.85 11.30 -15.73
N VAL A 52 -6.97 10.62 -15.95
CA VAL A 52 -7.31 9.35 -15.29
C VAL A 52 -6.35 8.27 -15.77
N GLU A 53 -6.16 8.14 -17.08
CA GLU A 53 -5.26 7.14 -17.68
C GLU A 53 -3.85 7.26 -17.11
N LYS A 54 -3.27 8.46 -17.10
CA LYS A 54 -1.91 8.70 -16.59
C LYS A 54 -1.75 8.36 -15.10
N LEU A 55 -2.78 8.62 -14.28
CA LEU A 55 -2.74 8.28 -12.85
C LEU A 55 -2.83 6.77 -12.63
N VAL A 56 -3.70 6.10 -13.38
CA VAL A 56 -3.85 4.64 -13.34
C VAL A 56 -2.59 3.96 -13.83
N GLU A 57 -1.96 4.41 -14.91
CA GLU A 57 -0.66 3.88 -15.39
C GLU A 57 0.42 3.97 -14.31
N LYS A 58 0.48 5.10 -13.60
CA LYS A 58 1.44 5.31 -12.50
C LYS A 58 1.15 4.37 -11.33
N LEU A 59 -0.12 4.19 -10.98
CA LEU A 59 -0.56 3.23 -9.95
C LEU A 59 -0.20 1.80 -10.34
N CYS A 60 -0.51 1.37 -11.56
CA CYS A 60 -0.15 0.07 -12.11
C CYS A 60 1.37 -0.16 -12.08
N SER A 61 2.16 0.85 -12.45
CA SER A 61 3.62 0.76 -12.39
C SER A 61 4.13 0.53 -10.96
N THR A 62 3.53 1.18 -9.96
CA THR A 62 3.86 0.96 -8.54
C THR A 62 3.43 -0.43 -8.06
N ILE A 63 2.26 -0.91 -8.48
CA ILE A 63 1.76 -2.26 -8.17
C ILE A 63 2.71 -3.31 -8.76
N ILE A 64 3.07 -3.19 -10.05
CA ILE A 64 4.01 -4.10 -10.73
C ILE A 64 5.38 -4.06 -10.04
N PHE A 65 5.85 -2.87 -9.64
CA PHE A 65 7.12 -2.75 -8.94
C PHE A 65 7.07 -3.45 -7.57
N LEU A 66 6.02 -3.22 -6.78
CA LEU A 66 5.81 -3.92 -5.51
C LEU A 66 5.79 -5.44 -5.73
N GLN A 67 5.02 -5.91 -6.70
CA GLN A 67 4.95 -7.32 -7.05
C GLN A 67 6.30 -7.92 -7.44
N SER A 68 7.11 -7.17 -8.21
CA SER A 68 8.46 -7.62 -8.61
C SER A 68 9.44 -7.77 -7.44
N LYS A 69 9.12 -7.18 -6.28
CA LYS A 69 9.98 -7.16 -5.09
C LYS A 69 9.47 -8.04 -3.96
N THR A 70 8.17 -8.27 -3.86
CA THR A 70 7.55 -8.98 -2.73
C THR A 70 6.73 -10.18 -3.17
N GLY A 71 6.65 -10.45 -4.48
CA GLY A 71 5.62 -11.34 -5.02
C GLY A 71 4.24 -10.74 -4.80
N ASP A 72 3.24 -11.58 -4.53
CA ASP A 72 1.91 -11.10 -4.18
C ASP A 72 1.98 -10.18 -2.95
N PHE A 73 1.21 -9.10 -2.98
CA PHE A 73 1.15 -8.21 -1.83
C PHE A 73 -0.29 -7.88 -1.44
N SER A 74 -0.50 -7.62 -0.16
CA SER A 74 -1.81 -7.29 0.39
C SER A 74 -1.78 -5.96 1.12
N LEU A 75 -2.71 -5.08 0.77
CA LEU A 75 -3.10 -3.94 1.60
C LEU A 75 -4.22 -4.40 2.53
N GLN A 76 -4.01 -4.35 3.84
CA GLN A 76 -4.97 -4.78 4.84
C GLN A 76 -5.39 -3.60 5.72
N LEU A 77 -6.68 -3.53 6.04
CA LEU A 77 -7.22 -2.61 7.02
C LEU A 77 -7.48 -3.37 8.32
N SER A 78 -6.86 -2.91 9.41
CA SER A 78 -7.18 -3.37 10.75
C SER A 78 -7.52 -2.19 11.65
N THR A 79 -8.76 -2.14 12.11
CA THR A 79 -9.35 -1.04 12.88
C THR A 79 -9.30 0.29 12.11
N ASP A 80 -8.22 1.05 12.25
CA ASP A 80 -7.98 2.37 11.63
C ASP A 80 -6.64 2.45 10.92
N TYR A 81 -5.93 1.32 10.81
CA TYR A 81 -4.57 1.27 10.30
C TYR A 81 -4.48 0.40 9.05
N LEU A 82 -3.75 0.92 8.08
CA LEU A 82 -3.34 0.22 6.87
C LEU A 82 -2.02 -0.49 7.09
N PHE A 83 -1.97 -1.73 6.61
CA PHE A 83 -0.81 -2.60 6.64
C PHE A 83 -0.50 -3.07 5.20
N LEU A 84 0.76 -3.10 4.83
CA LEU A 84 1.24 -3.69 3.58
C LEU A 84 2.07 -4.92 3.92
N ASN A 85 1.62 -6.12 3.51
CA ASN A 85 2.22 -7.40 3.90
C ASN A 85 2.50 -7.49 5.42
N GLY A 86 1.50 -7.11 6.23
CA GLY A 86 1.63 -7.11 7.69
C GLY A 86 2.45 -5.97 8.30
N ILE A 87 3.11 -5.13 7.50
CA ILE A 87 3.86 -3.96 7.99
C ILE A 87 2.94 -2.74 8.02
N ARG A 88 2.79 -2.14 9.20
CA ARG A 88 1.95 -0.95 9.38
C ARG A 88 2.52 0.22 8.60
N LEU A 89 1.72 0.81 7.72
CA LEU A 89 2.14 1.99 6.98
C LEU A 89 2.15 3.22 7.90
N PRO A 90 3.27 4.00 7.93
CA PRO A 90 3.33 5.22 8.69
C PRO A 90 2.40 6.28 8.07
N VAL A 91 1.98 7.21 8.90
CA VAL A 91 1.18 8.37 8.50
C VAL A 91 1.96 9.62 8.88
N ASP A 92 2.15 10.50 7.92
CA ASP A 92 2.69 11.83 8.09
C ASP A 92 1.70 12.88 7.56
N ALA A 93 2.02 14.16 7.73
CA ALA A 93 1.14 15.25 7.31
C ALA A 93 0.85 15.25 5.80
N GLU A 94 1.79 14.78 4.98
CA GLU A 94 1.65 14.76 3.51
C GLU A 94 0.75 13.60 3.06
N SER A 95 0.84 12.46 3.72
CA SER A 95 0.10 11.23 3.39
C SER A 95 -1.26 11.12 4.08
N PHE A 96 -1.51 11.90 5.15
CA PHE A 96 -2.72 11.81 5.98
C PHE A 96 -4.02 11.83 5.17
N MET A 97 -4.19 12.77 4.24
CA MET A 97 -5.42 12.87 3.45
C MET A 97 -5.67 11.63 2.58
N GLY A 98 -4.63 11.09 1.95
CA GLY A 98 -4.75 9.87 1.15
C GLY A 98 -5.02 8.64 2.02
N TYR A 99 -4.35 8.57 3.17
CA TYR A 99 -4.52 7.48 4.13
C TYR A 99 -5.93 7.43 4.68
N ASP A 100 -6.42 8.55 5.23
CA ASP A 100 -7.77 8.67 5.80
C ASP A 100 -8.85 8.37 4.75
N PHE A 101 -8.66 8.87 3.52
CA PHE A 101 -9.56 8.57 2.41
C PHE A 101 -9.66 7.06 2.14
N ILE A 102 -8.51 6.35 2.04
CA ILE A 102 -8.51 4.91 1.75
C ILE A 102 -9.10 4.10 2.91
N VAL A 103 -8.80 4.45 4.16
CA VAL A 103 -9.41 3.82 5.34
C VAL A 103 -10.93 3.96 5.29
N ASN A 104 -11.44 5.18 5.11
CA ASN A 104 -12.88 5.44 5.07
C ASN A 104 -13.56 4.78 3.87
N LEU A 105 -12.89 4.75 2.72
CA LEU A 105 -13.37 4.05 1.53
C LEU A 105 -13.52 2.55 1.82
N MET A 106 -12.46 1.89 2.28
CA MET A 106 -12.48 0.46 2.59
C MET A 106 -13.55 0.12 3.64
N LYS A 107 -13.68 0.93 4.70
CA LYS A 107 -14.76 0.77 5.70
C LYS A 107 -16.15 0.90 5.10
N SER A 108 -16.39 1.91 4.27
CA SER A 108 -17.71 2.15 3.66
C SER A 108 -18.17 0.98 2.78
N TYR A 109 -17.22 0.28 2.15
CA TYR A 109 -17.47 -0.92 1.34
C TYR A 109 -17.28 -2.24 2.10
N ARG A 110 -16.98 -2.20 3.40
CA ARG A 110 -16.67 -3.39 4.24
C ARG A 110 -15.54 -4.26 3.68
N ILE A 111 -14.55 -3.63 3.06
CA ILE A 111 -13.36 -4.29 2.52
C ILE A 111 -12.30 -4.35 3.62
N GLY A 112 -11.93 -5.55 4.04
CA GLY A 112 -10.86 -5.78 5.03
C GLY A 112 -9.45 -5.80 4.44
N GLY A 113 -9.33 -6.02 3.13
CA GLY A 113 -8.06 -6.00 2.43
C GLY A 113 -8.20 -6.16 0.92
N LEU A 114 -7.13 -5.80 0.22
CA LEU A 114 -6.95 -5.95 -1.21
C LEU A 114 -5.65 -6.71 -1.45
N THR A 115 -5.72 -7.84 -2.12
CA THR A 115 -4.55 -8.64 -2.50
C THR A 115 -4.31 -8.49 -3.99
N PHE A 116 -3.08 -8.17 -4.35
CA PHE A 116 -2.61 -7.98 -5.70
C PHE A 116 -1.75 -9.17 -6.08
N CYS A 117 -2.36 -10.14 -6.75
CA CYS A 117 -1.66 -11.34 -7.22
C CYS A 117 -0.86 -11.04 -8.49
N GLY A 118 0.37 -11.56 -8.56
CA GLY A 118 1.13 -11.62 -9.79
C GLY A 118 0.46 -12.54 -10.81
N GLY A 119 0.72 -12.33 -12.09
CA GLY A 119 0.30 -13.27 -13.14
C GLY A 119 -0.58 -12.72 -14.25
N LEU A 120 -0.88 -11.41 -14.29
CA LEU A 120 -1.29 -10.79 -15.54
C LEU A 120 -0.04 -10.54 -16.40
N ASN A 121 0.46 -11.62 -17.02
CA ASN A 121 1.27 -11.46 -18.22
C ASN A 121 0.38 -10.82 -19.31
N PRO A 122 0.87 -9.81 -20.06
CA PRO A 122 0.14 -9.28 -21.20
C PRO A 122 -0.15 -10.34 -22.26
#